data_AF-A0A520VHL1-F1
#
_entry.id   AF-A0A520VHL1-F1
#
_cell.length_a   1.000
_cell.length_b   1.000
_cell.length_c   1.000
_cell.angle_alpha   90.00
_cell.angle_beta   90.00
_cell.angle_gamma   90.00
#
_symmetry.space_group_name_H-M   'P 1'
#
loop_
_entity.id
_entity.type
_entity.pdbx_description
1 polymer ?
#
loop_
_entity_poly.entity_id
_entity_poly.type
_entity_poly.pdbx_seq_one_letter_code
_entity_poly.pdbx_strand_id
1 'polypeptide(L)'
;MKKTIVCQSMIGSGSLTWDVKNTIEINNNNSKIIEKCVESVKEWCANMNFKYQFATHDLGWNFKFKSKNDKQLNRCLQNWHYLPKVGFDRIIYLDNDVFILNKKVDPPYCKFGMVERLGDQVSFAKYYYGNTAKWWNAGVITMDQTTCSDLSKWMLEKIALKSRSYLFKDLPRKESLLTEYCAFNQPMKLDPRWNTMPRQSPKPVYRTAKFLHLLGPDK
;
A
#
# COMPACT_ATOMS: atom_id res chain seq x y z
N MET A 1 -0.94 -0.17 27.43
CA MET A 1 -1.48 0.19 26.10
C MET A 1 -0.71 -0.58 25.04
N LYS A 2 -1.39 -1.14 24.03
CA LYS A 2 -0.72 -1.81 22.90
C LYS A 2 0.08 -0.80 22.09
N LYS A 3 1.34 -1.09 21.79
CA LYS A 3 2.27 -0.21 21.10
C LYS A 3 2.05 -0.30 19.59
N THR A 4 1.38 0.71 19.04
CA THR A 4 1.09 0.81 17.60
C THR A 4 2.05 1.76 16.91
N ILE A 5 2.51 1.39 15.72
CA ILE A 5 3.20 2.28 14.78
C ILE A 5 2.46 2.35 13.45
N VAL A 6 2.38 3.56 12.90
CA VAL A 6 1.93 3.83 11.55
C VAL A 6 3.17 4.16 10.70
N CYS A 7 3.40 3.36 9.68
CA CYS A 7 4.48 3.49 8.73
C CYS A 7 3.91 3.97 7.40
N GLN A 8 4.01 5.27 7.11
CA GLN A 8 3.65 5.81 5.81
C GLN A 8 4.89 5.83 4.90
N SER A 9 4.70 5.56 3.62
CA SER A 9 5.80 5.40 2.67
C SER A 9 5.64 6.28 1.44
N MET A 10 6.71 7.01 1.08
CA MET A 10 6.75 7.80 -0.14
C MET A 10 6.84 6.89 -1.37
N ILE A 11 5.78 6.86 -2.19
CA ILE A 11 5.74 6.07 -3.43
C ILE A 11 5.70 7.04 -4.61
N GLY A 12 6.89 7.51 -5.01
CA GLY A 12 7.02 8.51 -6.07
C GLY A 12 6.38 9.86 -5.71
N SER A 13 6.17 10.70 -6.71
CA SER A 13 5.56 12.04 -6.57
C SER A 13 4.03 12.00 -6.51
N GLY A 14 3.44 10.86 -6.16
CA GLY A 14 1.99 10.66 -6.14
C GLY A 14 1.55 10.00 -7.43
N SER A 15 0.78 8.92 -7.30
CA SER A 15 0.34 8.09 -8.41
C SER A 15 -0.80 8.73 -9.20
N LEU A 16 -0.96 10.07 -9.14
CA LEU A 16 -2.21 10.67 -9.59
C LEU A 16 -2.41 10.58 -11.10
N THR A 17 -1.32 10.48 -11.87
CA THR A 17 -1.39 10.36 -13.32
C THR A 17 -0.41 9.33 -13.89
N TRP A 18 -0.87 8.10 -14.14
CA TRP A 18 -0.06 7.06 -14.78
C TRP A 18 0.12 7.29 -16.29
N ASP A 19 -0.71 8.15 -16.91
CA ASP A 19 -0.79 8.32 -18.36
C ASP A 19 -0.77 9.79 -18.86
N VAL A 20 -0.64 10.80 -17.97
CA VAL A 20 -0.63 12.21 -18.40
C VAL A 20 0.80 12.70 -18.61
N LYS A 21 1.01 13.50 -19.67
CA LYS A 21 2.23 14.28 -19.87
C LYS A 21 2.47 15.13 -18.60
N ASN A 22 3.45 14.76 -17.79
CA ASN A 22 3.84 15.46 -16.56
C ASN A 22 4.09 16.95 -16.83
N THR A 23 3.10 17.79 -16.60
CA THR A 23 3.29 19.24 -16.56
C THR A 23 3.77 19.65 -15.17
N ILE A 24 4.44 20.80 -15.07
CA ILE A 24 4.90 21.37 -13.80
C ILE A 24 3.71 21.55 -12.83
N GLU A 25 2.56 21.94 -13.35
CA GLU A 25 1.32 22.14 -12.57
C GLU A 25 0.80 20.85 -11.94
N ILE A 26 0.79 19.73 -12.68
CA ILE A 26 0.39 18.42 -12.16
C ILE A 26 1.34 18.00 -11.02
N ASN A 27 2.64 18.20 -11.19
CA ASN A 27 3.61 17.89 -10.14
C ASN A 27 3.39 18.73 -8.87
N ASN A 28 3.07 20.01 -9.01
CA ASN A 28 2.77 20.89 -7.88
C ASN A 28 1.48 20.47 -7.15
N ASN A 29 0.43 20.13 -7.89
CA ASN A 29 -0.84 19.68 -7.30
C ASN A 29 -0.67 18.33 -6.59
N ASN A 30 0.02 17.37 -7.21
CA ASN A 30 0.30 16.08 -6.58
C ASN A 30 1.11 16.25 -5.28
N SER A 31 2.08 17.16 -5.27
CA SER A 31 2.90 17.45 -4.09
C SER A 31 2.05 18.00 -2.94
N LYS A 32 1.13 18.95 -3.23
CA LYS A 32 0.18 19.48 -2.23
C LYS A 32 -0.77 18.40 -1.71
N ILE A 33 -1.24 17.51 -2.58
CA ILE A 33 -2.13 16.41 -2.17
C ILE A 33 -1.40 15.45 -1.23
N ILE A 34 -0.16 15.06 -1.56
CA ILE A 34 0.66 14.21 -0.68
C ILE A 34 0.92 14.90 0.65
N GLU A 35 1.26 16.19 0.64
CA GLU A 35 1.46 16.97 1.86
C GLU A 35 0.23 16.88 2.78
N LYS A 36 -0.97 17.10 2.23
CA LYS A 36 -2.23 16.99 2.98
C LYS A 36 -2.50 15.57 3.48
N CYS A 37 -2.15 14.54 2.71
CA CYS A 37 -2.24 13.15 3.16
C CYS A 37 -1.32 12.89 4.35
N VAL A 38 -0.06 13.28 4.26
CA VAL A 38 0.94 13.12 5.33
C VAL A 38 0.54 13.91 6.59
N GLU A 39 0.06 15.14 6.44
CA GLU A 39 -0.50 15.93 7.56
C GLU A 39 -1.65 15.18 8.25
N SER A 40 -2.62 14.69 7.47
CA SER A 40 -3.79 13.98 8.03
C SER A 40 -3.40 12.74 8.82
N VAL A 41 -2.37 12.00 8.37
CA VAL A 41 -1.86 10.80 9.06
C VAL A 41 -1.13 11.19 10.35
N LYS A 42 -0.31 12.24 10.33
CA LYS A 42 0.39 12.74 11.53
C LYS A 42 -0.62 13.16 12.60
N GLU A 43 -1.63 13.94 12.23
CA GLU A 43 -2.69 14.38 13.14
C GLU A 43 -3.49 13.21 13.71
N TRP A 44 -3.82 12.22 12.87
CA TRP A 44 -4.48 11.00 13.33
C TRP A 44 -3.61 10.21 14.32
N CYS A 45 -2.33 10.03 14.03
CA CYS A 45 -1.40 9.34 14.93
C CYS A 45 -1.28 10.05 16.28
N ALA A 46 -1.20 11.39 16.28
CA ALA A 46 -1.15 12.19 17.50
C ALA A 46 -2.42 11.99 18.36
N ASN A 47 -3.60 12.07 17.73
CA ASN A 47 -4.88 11.89 18.42
C ASN A 47 -5.06 10.49 19.01
N MET A 48 -4.53 9.46 18.35
CA MET A 48 -4.63 8.07 18.78
C MET A 48 -3.46 7.60 19.65
N ASN A 49 -2.49 8.49 19.92
CA ASN A 49 -1.23 8.16 20.59
C ASN A 49 -0.46 7.00 19.92
N PHE A 50 -0.44 6.99 18.58
CA PHE A 50 0.34 6.04 17.78
C PHE A 50 1.72 6.62 17.46
N LYS A 51 2.74 5.76 17.42
CA LYS A 51 4.02 6.16 16.83
C LYS A 51 3.85 6.37 15.33
N TYR A 52 4.53 7.36 14.78
CA TYR A 52 4.48 7.66 13.35
C TYR A 52 5.89 7.65 12.75
N GLN A 53 6.02 7.01 11.59
CA GLN A 53 7.23 7.00 10.78
C GLN A 53 6.86 7.27 9.32
N PHE A 54 7.58 8.19 8.70
CA PHE A 54 7.48 8.45 7.26
C PHE A 54 8.76 8.05 6.55
N ALA A 55 8.69 7.03 5.68
CA ALA A 55 9.82 6.57 4.89
C ALA A 55 9.93 7.36 3.58
N THR A 56 11.02 8.12 3.43
CA THR A 56 11.29 8.98 2.25
C THR A 56 12.60 8.63 1.53
N HIS A 57 13.39 7.72 2.09
CA HIS A 57 14.74 7.44 1.64
C HIS A 57 14.76 6.61 0.34
N ASP A 58 15.73 6.89 -0.53
CA ASP A 58 16.00 6.12 -1.74
C ASP A 58 17.26 5.28 -1.51
N LEU A 59 17.12 3.95 -1.55
CA LEU A 59 18.22 2.98 -1.43
C LEU A 59 19.04 2.86 -2.73
N GLY A 60 18.71 3.62 -3.78
CA GLY A 60 19.43 3.59 -5.05
C GLY A 60 19.22 2.31 -5.86
N TRP A 61 18.18 1.52 -5.55
CA TRP A 61 17.89 0.31 -6.31
C TRP A 61 17.45 0.64 -7.73
N ASN A 62 18.02 -0.06 -8.70
CA ASN A 62 17.77 0.16 -10.12
C ASN A 62 17.44 -1.14 -10.86
N PHE A 63 16.55 -1.93 -10.27
CA PHE A 63 16.06 -3.16 -10.86
C PHE A 63 15.27 -2.86 -12.13
N LYS A 64 15.59 -3.53 -13.24
CA LYS A 64 14.79 -3.47 -14.48
C LYS A 64 13.58 -4.39 -14.43
N PHE A 65 12.41 -3.93 -14.84
CA PHE A 65 11.18 -4.73 -14.90
C PHE A 65 10.53 -4.64 -16.29
N LYS A 66 9.58 -5.54 -16.59
CA LYS A 66 8.69 -5.39 -17.76
C LYS A 66 7.58 -4.35 -17.48
N SER A 67 7.95 -3.21 -16.90
CA SER A 67 7.05 -2.12 -16.54
C SER A 67 7.45 -0.85 -17.31
N LYS A 68 6.48 0.03 -17.58
CA LYS A 68 6.77 1.36 -18.13
C LYS A 68 7.42 2.28 -17.10
N ASN A 69 7.41 1.94 -15.80
CA ASN A 69 7.88 2.82 -14.73
C ASN A 69 8.70 2.08 -13.65
N ASP A 70 9.88 1.62 -14.04
CA ASP A 70 10.80 0.90 -13.14
C ASP A 70 11.22 1.74 -11.93
N LYS A 71 11.43 3.06 -12.10
CA LYS A 71 11.89 3.95 -11.03
C LYS A 71 10.88 4.01 -9.88
N GLN A 72 9.59 4.20 -10.18
CA GLN A 72 8.55 4.23 -9.15
C GLN A 72 8.37 2.86 -8.49
N LEU A 73 8.42 1.78 -9.28
CA LEU A 73 8.30 0.43 -8.75
C LEU A 73 9.47 0.09 -7.81
N ASN A 74 10.72 0.46 -8.17
CA ASN A 74 11.87 0.34 -7.28
C ASN A 74 11.62 1.05 -5.94
N ARG A 75 11.21 2.33 -5.96
CA ARG A 75 10.93 3.10 -4.72
C ARG A 75 9.86 2.43 -3.86
N CYS A 76 8.77 2.01 -4.49
CA CYS A 76 7.68 1.30 -3.84
C CYS A 76 8.17 0.03 -3.11
N LEU A 77 9.11 -0.68 -3.73
CA LEU A 77 9.68 -1.92 -3.24
C LEU A 77 10.79 -1.73 -2.20
N GLN A 78 11.53 -0.62 -2.23
CA GLN A 78 12.51 -0.26 -1.20
C GLN A 78 11.84 0.02 0.16
N ASN A 79 10.61 0.53 0.15
CA ASN A 79 9.88 0.90 1.37
C ASN A 79 9.70 -0.25 2.37
N TRP A 80 9.69 -1.49 1.89
CA TRP A 80 9.62 -2.67 2.74
C TRP A 80 10.85 -2.80 3.67
N HIS A 81 12.00 -2.24 3.29
CA HIS A 81 13.22 -2.23 4.11
C HIS A 81 13.04 -1.44 5.41
N TYR A 82 12.23 -0.37 5.39
CA TYR A 82 12.06 0.55 6.52
C TYR A 82 10.98 0.13 7.52
N LEU A 83 10.30 -0.99 7.27
CA LEU A 83 9.32 -1.51 8.22
C LEU A 83 9.99 -2.05 9.49
N PRO A 84 9.40 -1.78 10.67
CA PRO A 84 9.98 -2.20 11.94
C PRO A 84 10.01 -3.72 12.05
N LYS A 85 11.13 -4.26 12.56
CA LYS A 85 11.36 -5.70 12.71
C LYS A 85 11.00 -6.25 14.08
N VAL A 86 10.99 -5.40 15.09
CA VAL A 86 10.68 -5.73 16.48
C VAL A 86 10.05 -4.55 17.21
N GLY A 87 9.40 -4.83 18.33
CA GLY A 87 9.06 -3.82 19.33
C GLY A 87 7.72 -3.12 19.16
N PHE A 88 6.80 -3.65 18.35
CA PHE A 88 5.43 -3.13 18.21
C PHE A 88 4.41 -4.26 18.30
N ASP A 89 3.22 -3.97 18.82
CA ASP A 89 2.11 -4.93 18.85
C ASP A 89 1.27 -4.85 17.57
N ARG A 90 1.24 -3.68 16.93
CA ARG A 90 0.55 -3.43 15.67
C ARG A 90 1.35 -2.50 14.78
N ILE A 91 1.43 -2.85 13.51
CA ILE A 91 2.00 -2.05 12.44
C ILE A 91 0.88 -1.74 11.45
N ILE A 92 0.72 -0.47 11.08
CA ILE A 92 -0.18 -0.04 10.01
C ILE A 92 0.67 0.58 8.92
N TYR A 93 0.73 -0.06 7.77
CA TYR A 93 1.38 0.47 6.58
C TYR A 93 0.39 1.31 5.77
N LEU A 94 0.84 2.48 5.30
CA LEU A 94 0.08 3.39 4.46
C LEU A 94 0.90 3.85 3.24
N ASP A 95 0.25 3.92 2.07
CA ASP A 95 0.79 4.67 0.93
C ASP A 95 0.70 6.20 1.21
N ASN A 96 1.55 7.00 0.56
CA ASN A 96 1.63 8.45 0.80
C ASN A 96 0.43 9.24 0.26
N ASP A 97 -0.40 8.63 -0.58
CA ASP A 97 -1.65 9.17 -1.11
C ASP A 97 -2.90 8.66 -0.36
N VAL A 98 -2.71 8.18 0.87
CA VAL A 98 -3.80 7.86 1.81
C VAL A 98 -4.09 9.04 2.74
N PHE A 99 -5.33 9.52 2.71
CA PHE A 99 -5.87 10.58 3.55
C PHE A 99 -6.80 10.03 4.64
N ILE A 100 -6.66 10.52 5.88
CA ILE A 100 -7.50 10.11 7.02
C ILE A 100 -8.68 11.08 7.19
N LEU A 101 -9.90 10.60 6.93
CA LEU A 101 -11.11 11.42 7.05
C LEU A 101 -11.54 11.64 8.50
N ASN A 102 -11.46 10.60 9.32
CA ASN A 102 -11.87 10.65 10.72
C ASN A 102 -10.68 10.31 11.61
N LYS A 103 -10.21 11.29 12.38
CA LYS A 103 -8.98 11.18 13.18
C LYS A 103 -9.18 10.47 14.54
N LYS A 104 -10.37 9.93 14.82
CA LYS A 104 -10.69 9.22 16.08
C LYS A 104 -11.03 7.74 15.85
N VAL A 105 -10.77 7.23 14.64
CA VAL A 105 -11.04 5.83 14.30
C VAL A 105 -9.80 4.98 14.46
N ASP A 106 -10.05 3.71 14.79
CA ASP A 106 -9.03 2.70 14.94
C ASP A 106 -9.33 1.50 14.04
N PRO A 107 -8.48 1.18 13.04
CA PRO A 107 -8.64 -0.05 12.24
C PRO A 107 -8.65 -1.30 13.11
N PRO A 108 -9.32 -2.40 12.67
CA PRO A 108 -9.33 -3.65 13.41
C PRO A 108 -7.93 -4.14 13.75
N TYR A 109 -7.73 -4.56 15.00
CA TYR A 109 -6.52 -5.28 15.39
C TYR A 109 -6.56 -6.69 14.81
N CYS A 110 -5.59 -7.05 13.99
CA CYS A 110 -5.48 -8.38 13.40
C CYS A 110 -4.02 -8.71 13.06
N LYS A 111 -3.75 -10.02 12.93
CA LYS A 111 -2.44 -10.52 12.54
C LYS A 111 -2.01 -10.02 11.16
N PHE A 112 -2.92 -10.09 10.19
CA PHE A 112 -2.69 -9.64 8.82
C PHE A 112 -4.02 -9.23 8.20
N GLY A 113 -4.20 -7.96 7.86
CA GLY A 113 -5.44 -7.40 7.36
C GLY A 113 -5.23 -6.49 6.16
N MET A 114 -6.04 -6.68 5.13
CA MET A 114 -6.00 -5.92 3.89
C MET A 114 -7.40 -5.73 3.29
N VAL A 115 -7.54 -4.71 2.45
CA VAL A 115 -8.76 -4.52 1.64
C VAL A 115 -8.54 -5.14 0.26
N GLU A 116 -9.49 -5.95 -0.16
CA GLU A 116 -9.53 -6.54 -1.50
C GLU A 116 -9.79 -5.45 -2.55
N ARG A 117 -9.09 -5.54 -3.69
CA ARG A 117 -9.37 -4.73 -4.86
C ARG A 117 -10.25 -5.51 -5.82
N LEU A 118 -11.22 -4.82 -6.41
CA LEU A 118 -12.03 -5.35 -7.50
C LEU A 118 -11.46 -4.78 -8.81
N GLY A 119 -11.24 -5.64 -9.80
CA GLY A 119 -10.65 -5.23 -11.08
C GLY A 119 -10.23 -6.39 -11.96
N ASP A 120 -9.74 -6.05 -13.14
CA ASP A 120 -9.17 -6.96 -14.14
C ASP A 120 -7.96 -7.76 -13.61
N GLN A 121 -7.23 -7.20 -12.63
CA GLN A 121 -6.10 -7.90 -12.02
C GLN A 121 -6.51 -9.18 -11.26
N VAL A 122 -7.77 -9.29 -10.85
CA VAL A 122 -8.28 -10.52 -10.21
C VAL A 122 -8.18 -11.71 -11.15
N SER A 123 -8.40 -11.52 -12.46
CA SER A 123 -8.26 -12.58 -13.46
C SER A 123 -6.81 -13.07 -13.56
N PHE A 124 -5.83 -12.17 -13.46
CA PHE A 124 -4.42 -12.55 -13.37
C PHE A 124 -4.14 -13.37 -12.11
N ALA A 125 -4.60 -12.93 -10.94
CA ALA A 125 -4.42 -13.71 -9.70
C ALA A 125 -5.01 -15.12 -9.83
N LYS A 126 -6.21 -15.25 -10.40
CA LYS A 126 -6.88 -16.54 -10.57
C LYS A 126 -6.15 -17.45 -11.55
N TYR A 127 -5.60 -16.90 -12.63
CA TYR A 127 -4.82 -17.65 -13.60
C TYR A 127 -3.58 -18.30 -12.95
N TYR A 128 -2.85 -17.55 -12.10
CA TYR A 128 -1.61 -18.05 -11.48
C TYR A 128 -1.82 -18.85 -10.19
N TYR A 129 -2.85 -18.54 -9.40
CA TYR A 129 -3.04 -19.07 -8.05
C TYR A 129 -4.40 -19.78 -7.84
N GLY A 130 -5.17 -19.99 -8.90
CA GLY A 130 -6.45 -20.70 -8.86
C GLY A 130 -7.66 -19.83 -8.54
N ASN A 131 -8.85 -20.39 -8.73
CA ASN A 131 -10.11 -19.64 -8.75
C ASN A 131 -10.49 -18.92 -7.44
N THR A 132 -9.91 -19.30 -6.31
CA THR A 132 -10.13 -18.68 -5.00
C THR A 132 -9.19 -17.51 -4.73
N ALA A 133 -8.19 -17.28 -5.59
CA ALA A 133 -7.25 -16.18 -5.46
C ALA A 133 -7.94 -14.82 -5.57
N LYS A 134 -7.42 -13.86 -4.81
CA LYS A 134 -7.94 -12.49 -4.73
C LYS A 134 -6.83 -11.50 -5.04
N TRP A 135 -7.22 -10.30 -5.48
CA TRP A 135 -6.30 -9.19 -5.62
C TRP A 135 -6.41 -8.27 -4.40
N TRP A 136 -5.27 -7.94 -3.79
CA TRP A 136 -5.22 -7.13 -2.57
C TRP A 136 -4.65 -5.74 -2.88
N ASN A 137 -5.25 -4.70 -2.29
CA ASN A 137 -4.70 -3.35 -2.40
C ASN A 137 -3.65 -3.13 -1.30
N ALA A 138 -2.48 -2.64 -1.70
CA ALA A 138 -1.34 -2.48 -0.83
C ALA A 138 -1.29 -1.13 -0.10
N GLY A 139 -2.25 -0.23 -0.34
CA GLY A 139 -2.23 1.12 0.20
C GLY A 139 -2.53 1.21 1.68
N VAL A 140 -3.22 0.21 2.25
CA VAL A 140 -3.46 0.10 3.69
C VAL A 140 -3.32 -1.36 4.08
N ILE A 141 -2.39 -1.63 5.01
CA ILE A 141 -2.15 -2.98 5.54
C ILE A 141 -2.03 -2.88 7.06
N THR A 142 -2.78 -3.70 7.78
CA THR A 142 -2.67 -3.84 9.23
C THR A 142 -2.02 -5.17 9.57
N MET A 143 -0.99 -5.16 10.41
CA MET A 143 -0.20 -6.35 10.72
C MET A 143 0.19 -6.40 12.19
N ASP A 144 0.44 -7.59 12.70
CA ASP A 144 1.26 -7.79 13.89
C ASP A 144 2.77 -7.78 13.53
N GLN A 145 3.61 -7.83 14.56
CA GLN A 145 5.07 -7.76 14.37
C GLN A 145 5.63 -8.92 13.56
N THR A 146 5.14 -10.13 13.82
CA THR A 146 5.60 -11.34 13.14
C THR A 146 5.29 -11.26 11.65
N THR A 147 4.05 -10.93 11.30
CA THR A 147 3.62 -10.77 9.90
C THR A 147 4.38 -9.64 9.22
N CYS A 148 4.57 -8.49 9.89
CA CYS A 148 5.34 -7.38 9.34
C CYS A 148 6.78 -7.79 8.98
N SER A 149 7.45 -8.52 9.88
CA SER A 149 8.80 -9.02 9.67
C SER A 149 8.87 -10.04 8.52
N ASP A 150 7.95 -11.01 8.50
CA ASP A 150 7.89 -12.07 7.51
C ASP A 150 7.55 -11.54 6.12
N LEU A 151 6.53 -10.70 6.00
CA LEU A 151 6.13 -10.08 4.74
C LEU A 151 7.24 -9.18 4.20
N SER A 152 7.85 -8.35 5.05
CA SER A 152 8.96 -7.51 4.61
C SER A 152 10.13 -8.34 4.10
N LYS A 153 10.50 -9.44 4.78
CA LYS A 153 11.53 -10.38 4.32
C LYS A 153 11.15 -10.97 2.96
N TRP A 154 9.93 -11.49 2.81
CA TRP A 154 9.43 -12.05 1.56
C TRP A 154 9.53 -11.05 0.40
N MET A 155 9.06 -9.81 0.61
CA MET A 155 9.09 -8.78 -0.41
C MET A 155 10.53 -8.52 -0.86
N LEU A 156 11.44 -8.27 0.09
CA LEU A 156 12.85 -7.97 -0.19
C LEU A 156 13.56 -9.11 -0.95
N GLU A 157 13.31 -10.37 -0.55
CA GLU A 157 13.88 -11.55 -1.23
C GLU A 157 13.31 -11.74 -2.65
N LYS A 158 11.99 -11.61 -2.80
CA LYS A 158 11.32 -11.83 -4.09
C LYS A 158 11.66 -10.79 -5.13
N ILE A 159 11.99 -9.56 -4.75
CA ILE A 159 12.41 -8.52 -5.69
C ILE A 159 13.75 -8.90 -6.34
N ALA A 160 14.70 -9.42 -5.56
CA ALA A 160 15.97 -9.91 -6.08
C ALA A 160 15.77 -11.12 -7.01
N LEU A 161 14.81 -11.98 -6.68
CA LEU A 161 14.46 -13.18 -7.44
C LEU A 161 13.25 -12.99 -8.39
N LYS A 162 12.95 -11.76 -8.77
CA LYS A 162 11.74 -11.37 -9.51
C LYS A 162 11.48 -12.15 -10.80
N SER A 163 12.52 -12.62 -11.48
CA SER A 163 12.38 -13.43 -12.70
C SER A 163 11.80 -14.82 -12.44
N ARG A 164 11.87 -15.31 -11.19
CA ARG A 164 11.33 -16.60 -10.75
C ARG A 164 9.93 -16.50 -10.14
N SER A 165 9.39 -15.28 -10.02
CA SER A 165 8.07 -15.03 -9.47
C SER A 165 7.01 -15.32 -10.54
N TYR A 166 5.95 -16.05 -10.19
CA TYR A 166 4.99 -16.56 -11.19
C TYR A 166 4.17 -15.45 -11.82
N LEU A 167 3.62 -14.56 -10.99
CA LEU A 167 2.74 -13.47 -11.40
C LEU A 167 3.54 -12.18 -11.63
N PHE A 168 4.50 -11.85 -10.77
CA PHE A 168 5.24 -10.58 -10.90
C PHE A 168 6.09 -10.49 -12.17
N LYS A 169 6.63 -11.63 -12.66
CA LYS A 169 7.43 -11.63 -13.89
C LYS A 169 6.65 -11.13 -15.11
N ASP A 170 5.34 -11.36 -15.13
CA ASP A 170 4.44 -11.03 -16.24
C ASP A 170 3.64 -9.75 -15.95
N LEU A 171 3.39 -9.45 -14.68
CA LEU A 171 2.74 -8.22 -14.22
C LEU A 171 3.56 -7.56 -13.09
N PRO A 172 4.64 -6.82 -13.40
CA PRO A 172 5.52 -6.27 -12.37
C PRO A 172 4.87 -5.09 -11.63
N ARG A 173 4.29 -5.38 -10.45
CA ARG A 173 3.64 -4.43 -9.54
C ARG A 173 3.85 -4.86 -8.08
N LYS A 174 3.85 -3.91 -7.12
CA LYS A 174 3.92 -4.23 -5.67
C LYS A 174 2.83 -5.23 -5.29
N GLU A 175 1.61 -5.01 -5.77
CA GLU A 175 0.44 -5.83 -5.52
C GLU A 175 0.57 -7.25 -6.07
N SER A 176 1.37 -7.46 -7.14
CA SER A 176 1.61 -8.80 -7.66
C SER A 176 2.39 -9.66 -6.67
N LEU A 177 3.51 -9.15 -6.13
CA LEU A 177 4.28 -9.86 -5.10
C LEU A 177 3.47 -10.09 -3.81
N LEU A 178 2.67 -9.09 -3.43
CA LEU A 178 1.75 -9.23 -2.30
C LEU A 178 0.69 -10.30 -2.55
N THR A 179 0.15 -10.37 -3.77
CA THR A 179 -0.82 -11.39 -4.15
C THR A 179 -0.21 -12.79 -4.04
N GLU A 180 1.06 -12.96 -4.47
CA GLU A 180 1.77 -14.23 -4.29
C GLU A 180 1.90 -14.59 -2.80
N TYR A 181 2.29 -13.62 -1.96
CA TYR A 181 2.40 -13.84 -0.51
C TYR A 181 1.04 -14.22 0.11
N CYS A 182 -0.02 -13.52 -0.29
CA CYS A 182 -1.37 -13.71 0.24
C CYS A 182 -1.98 -15.05 -0.19
N ALA A 183 -1.55 -15.63 -1.31
CA ALA A 183 -1.98 -16.96 -1.72
C ALA A 183 -1.60 -18.04 -0.68
N PHE A 184 -0.49 -17.85 0.05
CA PHE A 184 -0.02 -18.78 1.09
C PHE A 184 -0.41 -18.36 2.51
N ASN A 185 -0.56 -17.06 2.77
CA ASN A 185 -0.72 -16.53 4.14
C ASN A 185 -2.11 -15.95 4.44
N GLN A 186 -2.99 -15.83 3.44
CA GLN A 186 -4.40 -15.41 3.51
C GLN A 186 -4.70 -14.28 4.53
N PRO A 187 -4.67 -13.01 4.12
CA PRO A 187 -5.04 -11.92 5.02
C PRO A 187 -6.53 -11.97 5.39
N MET A 188 -6.84 -11.48 6.58
CA MET A 188 -8.19 -11.16 6.99
C MET A 188 -8.72 -10.01 6.11
N LYS A 189 -9.90 -10.21 5.51
CA LYS A 189 -10.56 -9.17 4.71
C LYS A 189 -11.02 -8.03 5.61
N LEU A 190 -10.44 -6.85 5.42
CA LEU A 190 -10.90 -5.62 6.05
C LEU A 190 -12.10 -5.03 5.31
N ASP A 191 -12.91 -4.30 6.05
CA ASP A 191 -13.99 -3.50 5.49
C ASP A 191 -13.44 -2.44 4.50
N PRO A 192 -14.03 -2.27 3.30
CA PRO A 192 -13.58 -1.30 2.30
C PRO A 192 -13.46 0.15 2.79
N ARG A 193 -14.16 0.51 3.88
CA ARG A 193 -14.06 1.84 4.51
C ARG A 193 -12.65 2.16 5.01
N TRP A 194 -11.82 1.15 5.27
CA TRP A 194 -10.44 1.32 5.72
C TRP A 194 -9.44 1.58 4.59
N ASN A 195 -9.86 1.47 3.33
CA ASN A 195 -9.02 1.76 2.16
C ASN A 195 -9.94 2.10 0.97
N THR A 196 -10.72 3.17 1.11
CA THR A 196 -11.71 3.55 0.10
C THR A 196 -11.01 4.22 -1.06
N MET A 197 -11.05 3.59 -2.23
CA MET A 197 -10.55 4.14 -3.49
C MET A 197 -11.74 4.71 -4.27
N PRO A 198 -11.89 6.04 -4.42
CA PRO A 198 -13.11 6.65 -4.95
C PRO A 198 -13.58 6.11 -6.30
N ARG A 199 -12.65 5.77 -7.20
CA ARG A 199 -12.95 5.27 -8.55
C ARG A 199 -13.38 3.81 -8.62
N GLN A 200 -13.06 3.04 -7.59
CA GLN A 200 -13.25 1.60 -7.55
C GLN A 200 -14.22 1.17 -6.45
N SER A 201 -14.65 2.12 -5.62
CA SER A 201 -15.58 1.89 -4.52
C SER A 201 -16.98 2.34 -4.95
N PRO A 202 -18.02 1.51 -4.77
CA PRO A 202 -19.40 1.93 -5.00
C PRO A 202 -19.75 3.18 -4.18
N LYS A 203 -20.58 4.08 -4.73
CA LYS A 203 -20.99 5.35 -4.09
C LYS A 203 -21.41 5.23 -2.60
N PRO A 204 -22.13 4.19 -2.15
CA PRO A 204 -22.51 4.04 -0.74
C PRO A 204 -21.33 3.93 0.23
N VAL A 205 -20.20 3.36 -0.22
CA VAL A 205 -18.99 3.15 0.62
C VAL A 205 -18.34 4.49 0.97
N TYR A 206 -18.38 5.47 0.07
CA TYR A 206 -17.77 6.79 0.26
C TYR A 206 -18.29 7.52 1.50
N ARG A 207 -19.60 7.44 1.77
CA ARG A 207 -20.23 8.10 2.93
C ARG A 207 -19.74 7.58 4.27
N THR A 208 -19.20 6.38 4.27
CA THR A 208 -18.75 5.67 5.47
C THR A 208 -17.23 5.50 5.53
N ALA A 209 -16.52 6.03 4.53
CA ALA A 209 -15.08 5.94 4.41
C ALA A 209 -14.39 6.49 5.66
N LYS A 210 -13.36 5.77 6.10
CA LYS A 210 -12.46 6.18 7.18
C LYS A 210 -11.16 6.69 6.58
N PHE A 211 -10.59 5.91 5.65
CA PHE A 211 -9.40 6.29 4.90
C PHE A 211 -9.73 6.38 3.41
N LEU A 212 -9.28 7.45 2.78
CA LEU A 212 -9.35 7.64 1.33
C LEU A 212 -7.98 7.36 0.73
N HIS A 213 -7.92 6.42 -0.19
CA HIS A 213 -6.72 6.16 -0.98
C HIS A 213 -6.90 6.81 -2.35
N LEU A 214 -6.16 7.89 -2.58
CA LEU A 214 -6.24 8.73 -3.77
C LEU A 214 -5.44 8.13 -4.94
N LEU A 215 -5.64 6.84 -5.19
CA LEU A 215 -5.00 6.11 -6.27
C LEU A 215 -5.40 6.72 -7.63
N GLY A 216 -4.46 7.37 -8.33
CA GLY A 216 -4.62 7.78 -9.73
C GLY A 216 -5.96 8.43 -10.12
N PRO A 217 -6.32 9.64 -9.63
CA PRO A 217 -7.42 10.40 -10.19
C PRO A 217 -7.05 10.97 -11.57
N ASP A 218 -7.01 10.13 -12.60
CA ASP A 218 -6.94 10.58 -14.00
C ASP A 218 -8.27 10.42 -14.75
N LYS A 219 -9.05 11.50 -14.73
CA LYS A 219 -10.35 11.81 -15.36
C LYS A 219 -11.09 12.79 -14.46
#